data_AF-A0A7S2QAN8-F1
#
_entry.id   AF-A0A7S2QAN8-F1
#
_cell.length_a   1.000
_cell.length_b   1.000
_cell.length_c   1.000
_cell.angle_alpha   90.00
_cell.angle_beta   90.00
_cell.angle_gamma   90.00
#
_symmetry.space_group_name_H-M   'P 1'
#
loop_
_entity.id
_entity.type
_entity.pdbx_description
1 polymer ?
#
loop_
_entity_poly.entity_id
_entity_poly.type
_entity_poly.pdbx_seq_one_letter_code
_entity_poly.pdbx_strand_id
1 'polypeptide(L)'
;AIPLLADERALAYLSCPGRSVPYRGELLYSLLSVALSYDPHGFSVPYAGYFTGAKQEAFVRLCLQVLGLLLQGPADTATLAPDAWNARRPQEQPGDAGRPLPEHGPHAFRQLLAGISSHREISFMVDSVSTLLGTISDERGTYLPKSIRVPEFLSELLVVVFHLSSCDAFVVGACGEGEIAALVEGILHVPGEAPDHLRDDTLGLLTWATLVRLTTYREVCIGLNADFEGDAPNDVQDFSGSLADLVALAALKHVSDYFATARVNSFHRCIVEAALSAVANISIFAEDLCIHTSTRFFAVFERCAKSVKSRRGSRGGAVWLPYLLEIMVYVVQYQYATNQHIAYGMVTRMALFKELQTVAAEP
;
A
#
# COMPACT_ATOMS: atom_id res chain seq x y z
N ALA A 1 -11.65 14.75 18.98
CA ALA A 1 -10.34 14.16 19.26
C ALA A 1 -9.51 15.19 20.01
N ILE A 2 -8.94 14.83 21.16
CA ILE A 2 -7.89 15.65 21.81
C ILE A 2 -6.65 15.46 20.92
N PRO A 3 -6.04 16.53 20.39
CA PRO A 3 -4.85 16.37 19.56
C PRO A 3 -3.73 15.73 20.40
N LEU A 4 -3.06 14.72 19.84
CA LEU A 4 -1.93 14.02 20.47
C LEU A 4 -0.78 14.98 20.83
N LEU A 5 -0.71 16.12 20.15
CA LEU A 5 0.15 17.26 20.53
C LEU A 5 -0.71 18.46 20.91
N ALA A 6 -0.56 18.94 22.14
CA ALA A 6 -1.19 20.17 22.60
C ALA A 6 -0.61 21.43 21.91
N ASP A 7 0.58 21.34 21.31
CA ASP A 7 1.25 22.43 20.61
C ASP A 7 1.91 21.96 19.30
N GLU A 8 1.22 22.22 18.18
CA GLU A 8 1.73 21.92 16.82
C GLU A 8 2.88 22.86 16.40
N ARG A 9 3.13 23.95 17.14
CA ARG A 9 4.14 24.95 16.77
C ARG A 9 5.55 24.38 16.82
N ALA A 10 5.83 23.46 17.74
CA ALA A 10 7.14 22.81 17.85
C ALA A 10 7.44 21.93 16.63
N LEU A 11 6.49 21.10 16.20
CA LEU A 11 6.65 20.31 14.98
C LEU A 11 6.72 21.19 13.73
N ALA A 12 5.85 22.20 13.63
CA ALA A 12 5.91 23.16 12.53
C ALA A 12 7.25 23.90 12.48
N TYR A 13 7.84 24.23 13.64
CA TYR A 13 9.17 24.83 13.74
C TYR A 13 10.25 23.89 13.21
N LEU A 14 10.25 22.64 13.65
CA LEU A 14 11.26 21.64 13.27
C LEU A 14 11.16 21.30 11.77
N SER A 15 9.95 21.15 11.25
CA SER A 15 9.65 20.75 9.88
C SER A 15 9.73 21.88 8.85
N CYS A 16 9.89 23.15 9.26
CA CYS A 16 9.96 24.29 8.35
C CYS A 16 11.31 24.34 7.58
N PRO A 17 11.32 24.23 6.24
CA PRO A 17 12.56 24.22 5.45
C PRO A 17 13.35 25.53 5.52
N GLY A 18 12.65 26.66 5.57
CA GLY A 18 13.27 27.99 5.61
C GLY A 18 13.90 28.35 6.96
N ARG A 19 13.78 27.50 7.99
CA ARG A 19 14.38 27.73 9.31
C ARG A 19 15.65 26.93 9.46
N SER A 20 16.69 27.59 9.98
CA SER A 20 17.92 26.94 10.43
C SER A 20 17.68 26.28 11.78
N VAL A 21 17.65 24.95 11.81
CA VAL A 21 17.55 24.14 13.03
C VAL A 21 18.82 23.29 13.10
N PRO A 22 19.64 23.44 14.16
CA PRO A 22 20.87 22.69 14.30
C PRO A 22 20.57 21.19 14.45
N TYR A 23 21.45 20.35 13.92
CA TYR A 23 21.39 18.89 14.01
C TYR A 23 20.13 18.23 13.45
N ARG A 24 19.37 18.93 12.58
CA ARG A 24 18.12 18.41 12.02
C ARG A 24 18.35 17.14 11.19
N GLY A 25 19.39 17.11 10.37
CA GLY A 25 19.73 15.94 9.56
C GLY A 25 20.22 14.78 10.41
N GLU A 26 21.10 15.08 11.35
CA GLU A 26 21.69 14.15 12.29
C GLU A 26 20.62 13.46 13.15
N LEU A 27 19.59 14.20 13.58
CA LEU A 27 18.43 13.61 14.24
C LEU A 27 17.71 12.59 13.34
N LEU A 28 17.40 12.97 12.09
CA LEU A 28 16.71 12.06 11.15
C LEU A 28 17.54 10.80 10.89
N TYR A 29 18.81 10.97 10.53
CA TYR A 29 19.69 9.86 10.17
C TYR A 29 20.00 8.95 11.35
N SER A 30 20.18 9.50 12.55
CA SER A 30 20.40 8.69 13.75
C SER A 30 19.18 7.84 14.11
N LEU A 31 17.96 8.41 14.00
CA LEU A 31 16.72 7.67 14.21
C LEU A 31 16.52 6.56 13.17
N LEU A 32 16.74 6.88 11.87
CA LEU A 32 16.65 5.88 10.79
C LEU A 32 17.66 4.75 11.00
N SER A 33 18.91 5.08 11.31
CA SER A 33 19.95 4.10 11.56
C SER A 33 19.58 3.17 12.72
N VAL A 34 19.14 3.70 13.86
CA VAL A 34 18.73 2.88 15.01
C VAL A 34 17.54 1.99 14.68
N ALA A 35 16.51 2.55 14.02
CA ALA A 35 15.28 1.82 13.75
C ALA A 35 15.50 0.70 12.72
N LEU A 36 16.24 0.98 11.64
CA LEU A 36 16.47 0.04 10.54
C LEU A 36 17.61 -0.95 10.82
N SER A 37 18.50 -0.67 11.79
CA SER A 37 19.52 -1.64 12.21
C SER A 37 19.00 -2.71 13.19
N TYR A 38 17.70 -2.73 13.48
CA TYR A 38 17.14 -3.78 14.32
C TYR A 38 17.14 -5.10 13.56
N ASP A 39 17.74 -6.12 14.16
CA ASP A 39 17.76 -7.49 13.65
C ASP A 39 16.66 -8.30 14.35
N PRO A 40 15.59 -8.69 13.63
CA PRO A 40 14.49 -9.48 14.19
C PRO A 40 14.86 -10.95 14.41
N HIS A 41 15.88 -11.49 13.73
CA HIS A 41 16.29 -12.89 13.83
C HIS A 41 17.26 -13.13 15.00
N GLY A 42 18.02 -12.10 15.39
CA GLY A 42 18.89 -12.11 16.57
C GLY A 42 19.92 -13.25 16.53
N PHE A 43 19.80 -14.23 17.43
CA PHE A 43 20.71 -15.40 17.48
C PHE A 43 20.34 -16.52 16.49
N SER A 44 19.30 -16.35 15.68
CA SER A 44 18.78 -17.37 14.75
C SER A 44 18.37 -18.68 15.44
N VAL A 45 18.06 -18.64 16.74
CA VAL A 45 17.59 -19.78 17.52
C VAL A 45 16.09 -19.61 17.81
N PRO A 46 15.27 -20.66 17.59
CA PRO A 46 13.84 -20.62 17.92
C PRO A 46 13.56 -20.09 19.32
N TYR A 47 12.58 -19.21 19.44
CA TYR A 47 12.13 -18.57 20.67
C TYR A 47 13.12 -17.62 21.37
N ALA A 48 14.35 -17.42 20.85
CA ALA A 48 15.36 -16.58 21.49
C ALA A 48 14.92 -15.10 21.63
N GLY A 49 14.16 -14.60 20.65
CA GLY A 49 13.58 -13.25 20.65
C GLY A 49 12.51 -13.00 21.73
N TYR A 50 12.03 -14.03 22.43
CA TYR A 50 11.13 -13.85 23.59
C TYR A 50 11.87 -13.61 24.89
N PHE A 51 13.11 -14.10 25.00
CA PHE A 51 13.94 -13.94 26.21
C PHE A 51 14.83 -12.69 26.16
N THR A 52 15.04 -12.15 24.96
CA THR A 52 15.92 -11.01 24.69
C THR A 52 15.22 -10.03 23.75
N GLY A 53 15.57 -8.74 23.79
CA GLY A 53 15.08 -7.77 22.79
C GLY A 53 13.92 -6.86 23.19
N ALA A 54 13.10 -7.19 24.20
CA ALA A 54 11.93 -6.36 24.55
C ALA A 54 12.27 -4.86 24.85
N LYS A 55 13.39 -4.59 25.52
CA LYS A 55 13.85 -3.20 25.76
C LYS A 55 14.35 -2.52 24.48
N GLN A 56 15.00 -3.28 23.60
CA GLN A 56 15.52 -2.77 22.33
C GLN A 56 14.36 -2.46 21.38
N GLU A 57 13.38 -3.35 21.27
CA GLU A 57 12.15 -3.12 20.49
C GLU A 57 11.36 -1.92 20.99
N ALA A 58 11.24 -1.73 22.31
CA ALA A 58 10.58 -0.56 22.87
C ALA A 58 11.30 0.75 22.46
N PHE A 59 12.63 0.72 22.38
CA PHE A 59 13.42 1.85 21.91
C PHE A 59 13.30 2.08 20.40
N VAL A 60 13.33 1.00 19.60
CA VAL A 60 13.10 1.05 18.14
C VAL A 60 11.72 1.58 17.82
N ARG A 61 10.69 1.10 18.52
CA ARG A 61 9.32 1.62 18.43
C ARG A 61 9.28 3.11 18.70
N LEU A 62 9.91 3.58 19.79
CA LEU A 62 9.96 5.01 20.10
C LEU A 62 10.65 5.80 18.97
N CYS A 63 11.73 5.28 18.39
CA CYS A 63 12.42 5.92 17.27
C CYS A 63 11.50 6.02 16.04
N LEU A 64 10.78 4.95 15.70
CA LEU A 64 9.82 4.94 14.60
C LEU A 64 8.65 5.90 14.84
N GLN A 65 8.13 5.97 16.07
CA GLN A 65 7.08 6.93 16.44
C GLN A 65 7.55 8.37 16.29
N VAL A 66 8.77 8.68 16.74
CA VAL A 66 9.36 10.02 16.56
C VAL A 66 9.60 10.30 15.08
N LEU A 67 10.11 9.34 14.31
CA LEU A 67 10.26 9.48 12.85
C LEU A 67 8.91 9.78 12.17
N GLY A 68 7.87 9.02 12.50
CA GLY A 68 6.52 9.22 12.00
C GLY A 68 6.04 10.65 12.28
N LEU A 69 6.17 11.13 13.52
CA LEU A 69 5.81 12.49 13.90
C LEU A 69 6.62 13.56 13.16
N LEU A 70 7.92 13.34 12.96
CA LEU A 70 8.79 14.28 12.25
C LEU A 70 8.54 14.30 10.75
N LEU A 71 8.06 13.19 10.16
CA LEU A 71 7.74 13.10 8.74
C LEU A 71 6.29 13.51 8.44
N GLN A 72 5.42 13.52 9.44
CA GLN A 72 4.02 13.90 9.32
C GLN A 72 3.85 15.40 9.05
N GLY A 73 3.00 15.72 8.08
CA GLY A 73 2.68 17.08 7.68
C GLY A 73 1.17 17.32 7.65
N PRO A 74 0.72 18.59 7.69
CA PRO A 74 -0.70 18.92 7.67
C PRO A 74 -1.42 18.42 6.41
N ALA A 75 -0.68 18.29 5.30
CA ALA A 75 -1.18 17.79 4.03
C ALA A 75 -1.40 16.26 4.00
N ASP A 76 -0.91 15.49 4.98
CA ASP A 76 -1.23 14.05 5.04
C ASP A 76 -2.70 13.83 5.41
N THR A 77 -3.36 14.81 6.05
CA THR A 77 -4.82 14.75 6.26
C THR A 77 -5.61 14.94 4.96
N ALA A 78 -4.98 15.45 3.89
CA ALA A 78 -5.62 15.62 2.59
C ALA A 78 -5.84 14.29 1.86
N THR A 79 -5.21 13.19 2.27
CA THR A 79 -5.47 11.85 1.71
C THR A 79 -6.87 11.32 2.06
N LEU A 80 -7.59 12.01 2.96
CA LEU A 80 -9.00 11.74 3.27
C LEU A 80 -9.98 12.53 2.37
N ALA A 81 -9.48 13.39 1.48
CA ALA A 81 -10.33 14.16 0.57
C ALA A 81 -10.90 13.26 -0.55
N PRO A 82 -12.15 13.48 -0.99
CA PRO A 82 -12.66 12.87 -2.21
C PRO A 82 -11.75 13.22 -3.39
N ASP A 83 -11.44 12.24 -4.25
CA ASP A 83 -10.58 12.40 -5.43
C ASP A 83 -9.08 12.62 -5.12
N ALA A 84 -8.64 12.34 -3.88
CA ALA A 84 -7.21 12.35 -3.52
C ALA A 84 -6.40 11.25 -4.24
N TRP A 85 -7.09 10.26 -4.80
CA TRP A 85 -6.52 9.08 -5.43
C TRP A 85 -6.72 9.18 -6.93
N ASN A 86 -5.62 9.28 -7.67
CA ASN A 86 -5.66 9.20 -9.12
C ASN A 86 -4.97 7.91 -9.56
N ALA A 87 -5.70 7.09 -10.32
CA ALA A 87 -5.08 6.01 -11.09
C ALA A 87 -4.06 6.64 -12.04
N ARG A 88 -2.82 6.18 -11.95
CA ARG A 88 -1.74 6.60 -12.84
C ARG A 88 -1.54 5.49 -13.84
N ARG A 89 -1.15 5.83 -15.06
CA ARG A 89 -0.60 4.83 -15.96
C ARG A 89 0.90 4.75 -15.66
N PRO A 90 1.43 3.71 -14.98
CA PRO A 90 2.87 3.56 -14.73
C PRO A 90 3.78 3.63 -15.97
N GLN A 91 3.22 3.57 -17.18
CA GLN A 91 3.90 3.80 -18.46
C GLN A 91 4.02 5.28 -18.87
N GLU A 92 3.22 6.18 -18.30
CA GLU A 92 3.34 7.62 -18.48
C GLU A 92 4.48 8.12 -17.57
N GLN A 93 5.58 8.62 -18.16
CA GLN A 93 6.82 8.96 -17.47
C GLN A 93 6.65 9.96 -16.30
N PRO A 94 7.58 9.95 -15.31
CA PRO A 94 7.61 10.91 -14.23
C PRO A 94 7.95 12.31 -14.76
N GLY A 95 6.93 13.06 -15.15
CA GLY A 95 7.07 14.39 -15.73
C GLY A 95 5.76 15.02 -16.16
N ASP A 96 4.73 14.20 -16.43
CA ASP A 96 3.38 14.69 -16.75
C ASP A 96 2.47 14.75 -15.51
N ALA A 97 1.65 15.80 -15.47
CA ALA A 97 1.10 16.43 -14.28
C ALA A 97 0.44 15.49 -13.25
N GLY A 98 0.87 15.62 -11.97
CA GLY A 98 0.10 15.28 -10.76
C GLY A 98 0.46 13.98 -10.05
N ARG A 99 1.27 14.02 -8.97
CA ARG A 99 1.58 12.85 -8.11
C ARG A 99 0.30 12.05 -7.75
N PRO A 100 0.37 10.70 -7.59
CA PRO A 100 -0.81 9.86 -7.31
C PRO A 100 -1.56 10.25 -6.04
N LEU A 101 -0.86 10.94 -5.15
CA LEU A 101 -1.36 11.59 -3.95
C LEU A 101 -1.01 13.08 -4.03
N PRO A 102 -1.81 13.98 -3.41
CA PRO A 102 -1.58 15.43 -3.46
C PRO A 102 -0.13 15.80 -3.13
N GLU A 103 0.44 16.75 -3.87
CA GLU A 103 1.77 17.28 -3.55
C GLU A 103 1.74 17.96 -2.19
N HIS A 104 2.71 17.58 -1.36
CA HIS A 104 2.83 18.13 -0.03
C HIS A 104 3.61 19.43 -0.08
N GLY A 105 3.18 20.41 0.72
CA GLY A 105 3.94 21.64 0.93
C GLY A 105 5.38 21.37 1.40
N PRO A 106 6.26 22.38 1.35
CA PRO A 106 7.68 22.20 1.60
C PRO A 106 7.91 21.73 3.05
N HIS A 107 8.60 20.58 3.21
CA HIS A 107 8.75 19.88 4.49
C HIS A 107 10.19 19.40 4.70
N ALA A 108 10.88 19.90 5.73
CA ALA A 108 12.33 19.77 5.89
C ALA A 108 12.79 18.31 6.03
N PHE A 109 12.14 17.51 6.88
CA PHE A 109 12.51 16.10 7.06
C PHE A 109 12.25 15.24 5.82
N ARG A 110 11.19 15.53 5.04
CA ARG A 110 10.92 14.83 3.77
C ARG A 110 11.95 15.18 2.71
N GLN A 111 12.41 16.44 2.66
CA GLN A 111 13.48 16.86 1.76
C GLN A 111 14.81 16.18 2.13
N LEU A 112 15.11 16.04 3.42
CA LEU A 112 16.28 15.28 3.88
C LEU A 112 16.17 13.80 3.51
N LEU A 113 15.01 13.17 3.76
CA LEU A 113 14.76 11.77 3.40
C LEU A 113 14.90 11.53 1.89
N ALA A 114 14.29 12.38 1.07
CA ALA A 114 14.39 12.32 -0.40
C ALA A 114 15.79 12.66 -0.93
N GLY A 115 16.63 13.33 -0.12
CA GLY A 115 18.02 13.64 -0.45
C GLY A 115 18.98 12.46 -0.28
N ILE A 116 18.55 11.38 0.39
CA ILE A 116 19.35 10.16 0.55
C ILE A 116 19.49 9.51 -0.84
N SER A 117 20.72 9.46 -1.34
CA SER A 117 21.01 9.03 -2.71
C SER A 117 22.25 8.14 -2.81
N SER A 118 22.98 7.93 -1.71
CA SER A 118 24.12 7.02 -1.68
C SER A 118 23.64 5.59 -1.84
N HIS A 119 24.23 4.83 -2.77
CA HIS A 119 23.89 3.42 -2.99
C HIS A 119 23.98 2.60 -1.68
N ARG A 120 25.01 2.84 -0.86
CA ARG A 120 25.16 2.16 0.43
C ARG A 120 24.01 2.43 1.39
N GLU A 121 23.52 3.67 1.43
CA GLU A 121 22.42 4.06 2.32
C GLU A 121 21.09 3.51 1.81
N ILE A 122 20.89 3.52 0.49
CA ILE A 122 19.71 2.95 -0.16
C ILE A 122 19.65 1.44 0.09
N SER A 123 20.72 0.70 -0.22
CA SER A 123 20.79 -0.75 0.00
C SER A 123 20.55 -1.10 1.47
N PHE A 124 21.18 -0.38 2.40
CA PHE A 124 20.89 -0.55 3.83
C PHE A 124 19.41 -0.36 4.16
N MET A 125 18.76 0.70 3.65
CA MET A 125 17.35 0.94 3.93
C MET A 125 16.44 -0.12 3.31
N VAL A 126 16.71 -0.55 2.08
CA VAL A 126 15.93 -1.57 1.37
C VAL A 126 16.05 -2.91 2.09
N ASP A 127 17.28 -3.39 2.29
CA ASP A 127 17.57 -4.66 2.98
C ASP A 127 16.90 -4.70 4.37
N SER A 128 17.07 -3.62 5.15
CA SER A 128 16.49 -3.52 6.49
C SER A 128 14.96 -3.52 6.48
N VAL A 129 14.33 -2.74 5.59
CA VAL A 129 12.86 -2.69 5.51
C VAL A 129 12.31 -4.04 5.07
N SER A 130 12.90 -4.67 4.05
CA SER A 130 12.50 -6.00 3.58
C SER A 130 12.65 -7.05 4.68
N THR A 131 13.77 -7.05 5.41
CA THR A 131 14.02 -8.00 6.51
C THR A 131 12.99 -7.84 7.64
N LEU A 132 12.70 -6.60 8.05
CA LEU A 132 11.75 -6.32 9.13
C LEU A 132 10.32 -6.71 8.74
N LEU A 133 9.89 -6.39 7.52
CA LEU A 133 8.55 -6.74 7.04
C LEU A 133 8.42 -8.24 6.73
N GLY A 134 9.46 -8.85 6.16
CA GLY A 134 9.55 -10.28 5.84
C GLY A 134 9.55 -11.18 7.07
N THR A 135 9.78 -10.64 8.27
CA THR A 135 9.68 -11.40 9.52
C THR A 135 8.31 -12.04 9.71
N ILE A 136 7.24 -11.46 9.13
CA ILE A 136 5.89 -12.05 9.18
C ILE A 136 5.84 -13.35 8.36
N SER A 137 6.33 -13.30 7.13
CA SER A 137 6.37 -14.45 6.22
C SER A 137 7.30 -15.53 6.77
N ASP A 138 8.44 -15.14 7.34
CA ASP A 138 9.37 -16.06 8.00
C ASP A 138 8.70 -16.81 9.16
N GLU A 139 7.94 -16.13 10.01
CA GLU A 139 7.24 -16.77 11.15
C GLU A 139 6.25 -17.81 10.66
N ARG A 140 5.46 -17.48 9.63
CA ARG A 140 4.46 -18.37 9.02
C ARG A 140 5.09 -19.57 8.34
N GLY A 141 6.25 -19.38 7.70
CA GLY A 141 7.02 -20.45 7.06
C GLY A 141 7.75 -21.39 8.03
N THR A 142 7.80 -21.08 9.33
CA THR A 142 8.50 -21.94 10.30
C THR A 142 7.70 -23.19 10.66
N TYR A 143 8.41 -24.32 10.80
CA TYR A 143 7.79 -25.57 11.29
C TYR A 143 7.26 -25.47 12.72
N LEU A 144 7.92 -24.67 13.55
CA LEU A 144 7.57 -24.48 14.96
C LEU A 144 6.72 -23.21 15.10
N PRO A 145 5.45 -23.31 15.53
CA PRO A 145 4.58 -22.14 15.63
C PRO A 145 5.16 -21.12 16.63
N LYS A 146 5.09 -19.83 16.29
CA LYS A 146 5.59 -18.72 17.11
C LYS A 146 7.07 -18.87 17.47
N SER A 147 7.85 -19.52 16.62
CA SER A 147 9.28 -19.71 16.86
C SER A 147 10.10 -18.45 16.54
N ILE A 148 9.58 -17.61 15.65
CA ILE A 148 10.09 -16.27 15.36
C ILE A 148 9.15 -15.26 16.01
N ARG A 149 9.72 -14.23 16.62
CA ARG A 149 8.94 -13.16 17.24
C ARG A 149 8.72 -12.06 16.21
N VAL A 150 7.47 -11.88 15.79
CA VAL A 150 7.09 -10.76 14.94
C VAL A 150 7.23 -9.44 15.72
N PRO A 151 7.98 -8.44 15.23
CA PRO A 151 8.13 -7.17 15.91
C PRO A 151 6.79 -6.46 16.08
N GLU A 152 6.49 -6.02 17.29
CA GLU A 152 5.21 -5.35 17.57
C GLU A 152 5.17 -3.88 17.08
N PHE A 153 6.21 -3.40 16.39
CA PHE A 153 6.32 -2.02 15.89
C PHE A 153 6.15 -1.92 14.36
N LEU A 154 5.75 -3.00 13.69
CA LEU A 154 5.60 -3.02 12.23
C LEU A 154 4.55 -2.02 11.72
N SER A 155 3.54 -1.70 12.54
CA SER A 155 2.59 -0.61 12.26
C SER A 155 3.27 0.75 12.14
N GLU A 156 4.22 1.06 13.04
CA GLU A 156 4.99 2.30 12.99
C GLU A 156 6.03 2.28 11.88
N LEU A 157 6.61 1.11 11.57
CA LEU A 157 7.48 0.93 10.41
C LEU A 157 6.73 1.25 9.12
N LEU A 158 5.48 0.78 8.97
CA LEU A 158 4.66 1.05 7.79
C LEU A 158 4.45 2.55 7.54
N VAL A 159 4.39 3.37 8.59
CA VAL A 159 4.34 4.85 8.45
C VAL A 159 5.62 5.38 7.81
N VAL A 160 6.78 4.86 8.21
CA VAL A 160 8.07 5.23 7.60
C VAL A 160 8.15 4.73 6.16
N VAL A 161 7.72 3.49 5.88
CA VAL A 161 7.67 2.91 4.53
C VAL A 161 6.77 3.73 3.60
N PHE A 162 5.64 4.24 4.08
CA PHE A 162 4.81 5.16 3.33
C PHE A 162 5.60 6.41 2.88
N HIS A 163 6.43 6.99 3.74
CA HIS A 163 7.27 8.12 3.36
C HIS A 163 8.43 7.73 2.44
N LEU A 164 9.05 6.57 2.66
CA LEU A 164 10.09 6.02 1.78
C LEU A 164 9.57 5.74 0.36
N SER A 165 8.32 5.30 0.20
CA SER A 165 7.68 5.09 -1.11
C SER A 165 7.50 6.39 -1.92
N SER A 166 7.69 7.57 -1.31
CA SER A 166 7.75 8.86 -2.01
C SER A 166 9.15 9.28 -2.42
N CYS A 167 10.17 8.49 -2.11
CA CYS A 167 11.56 8.77 -2.42
C CYS A 167 11.98 7.89 -3.60
N ASP A 168 12.15 8.50 -4.78
CA ASP A 168 12.49 7.78 -6.03
C ASP A 168 13.71 6.88 -5.86
N ALA A 169 14.75 7.36 -5.17
CA ALA A 169 15.98 6.62 -4.92
C ALA A 169 15.75 5.32 -4.14
N PHE A 170 14.83 5.32 -3.16
CA PHE A 170 14.48 4.13 -2.40
C PHE A 170 13.72 3.12 -3.27
N VAL A 171 12.70 3.57 -4.01
CA VAL A 171 11.89 2.67 -4.85
C VAL A 171 12.71 2.06 -5.98
N VAL A 172 13.56 2.87 -6.64
CA VAL A 172 14.49 2.39 -7.68
C VAL A 172 15.52 1.43 -7.09
N GLY A 173 16.03 1.70 -5.89
CA GLY A 173 16.90 0.78 -5.15
C GLY A 173 16.24 -0.58 -4.91
N ALA A 174 15.02 -0.58 -4.36
CA ALA A 174 14.25 -1.79 -4.09
C ALA A 174 13.96 -2.60 -5.36
N CYS A 175 13.70 -1.93 -6.49
CA CYS A 175 13.57 -2.59 -7.79
C CYS A 175 14.90 -3.22 -8.24
N GLY A 176 16.01 -2.50 -8.10
CA GLY A 176 17.34 -2.95 -8.53
C GLY A 176 17.89 -4.12 -7.70
N GLU A 177 17.51 -4.20 -6.43
CA GLU A 177 17.91 -5.27 -5.50
C GLU A 177 16.97 -6.48 -5.54
N GLY A 178 15.83 -6.38 -6.23
CA GLY A 178 14.87 -7.49 -6.36
C GLY A 178 13.93 -7.66 -5.14
N GLU A 179 13.86 -6.65 -4.29
CA GLU A 179 13.22 -6.69 -2.97
C GLU A 179 11.73 -6.29 -2.99
N ILE A 180 11.18 -5.97 -4.17
CA ILE A 180 9.79 -5.56 -4.33
C ILE A 180 8.79 -6.62 -3.85
N ALA A 181 9.11 -7.89 -4.07
CA ALA A 181 8.26 -9.00 -3.65
C ALA A 181 8.06 -9.02 -2.12
N ALA A 182 9.17 -9.10 -1.38
CA ALA A 182 9.19 -9.10 0.08
C ALA A 182 8.57 -7.82 0.65
N LEU A 183 8.87 -6.66 0.04
CA LEU A 183 8.31 -5.38 0.45
C LEU A 183 6.78 -5.36 0.33
N VAL A 184 6.22 -5.75 -0.82
CA VAL A 184 4.78 -5.69 -1.08
C VAL A 184 4.01 -6.73 -0.27
N GLU A 185 4.53 -7.96 -0.19
CA GLU A 185 3.97 -9.01 0.65
C GLU A 185 3.91 -8.54 2.11
N GLY A 186 5.04 -8.08 2.66
CA GLY A 186 5.12 -7.63 4.04
C GLY A 186 4.20 -6.43 4.34
N ILE A 187 4.08 -5.47 3.42
CA ILE A 187 3.12 -4.35 3.54
C ILE A 187 1.68 -4.87 3.69
N LEU A 188 1.28 -5.88 2.92
CA LEU A 188 -0.08 -6.45 2.97
C LEU A 188 -0.36 -7.24 4.26
N HIS A 189 0.67 -7.81 4.89
CA HIS A 189 0.50 -8.56 6.14
C HIS A 189 0.40 -7.69 7.40
N VAL A 190 1.04 -6.52 7.42
CA VAL A 190 1.12 -5.65 8.62
C VAL A 190 -0.23 -5.39 9.29
N PRO A 191 -1.35 -5.09 8.58
CA PRO A 191 -2.63 -4.85 9.24
C PRO A 191 -3.17 -6.03 10.04
N GLY A 192 -2.90 -7.27 9.60
CA GLY A 192 -3.34 -8.49 10.29
C GLY A 192 -2.53 -8.77 11.57
N GLU A 193 -1.25 -8.43 11.56
CA GLU A 193 -0.34 -8.64 12.69
C GLU A 193 -0.35 -7.48 13.70
N ALA A 194 -0.94 -6.34 13.34
CA ALA A 194 -1.02 -5.19 14.23
C ALA A 194 -1.74 -5.55 15.56
N PRO A 195 -1.36 -4.93 16.69
CA PRO A 195 -2.09 -5.08 17.96
C PRO A 195 -3.57 -4.70 17.83
N ASP A 196 -4.47 -5.35 18.57
CA ASP A 196 -5.92 -5.12 18.47
C ASP A 196 -6.35 -3.65 18.59
N HIS A 197 -5.63 -2.85 19.40
CA HIS A 197 -5.90 -1.43 19.59
C HIS A 197 -5.43 -0.53 18.43
N LEU A 198 -4.61 -1.06 17.52
CA LEU A 198 -4.13 -0.41 16.30
C LEU A 198 -4.77 -0.98 15.02
N ARG A 199 -5.48 -2.12 15.11
CA ARG A 199 -6.28 -2.68 14.00
C ARG A 199 -7.49 -1.79 13.73
N ASP A 200 -7.25 -0.72 12.99
CA ASP A 200 -8.25 0.25 12.56
C ASP A 200 -8.10 0.54 11.06
N ASP A 201 -9.12 1.15 10.48
CA ASP A 201 -9.18 1.55 9.06
C ASP A 201 -7.98 2.43 8.66
N THR A 202 -7.37 3.12 9.62
CA THR A 202 -6.16 3.92 9.43
C THR A 202 -5.00 3.09 8.86
N LEU A 203 -4.79 1.86 9.35
CA LEU A 203 -3.74 0.97 8.82
C LEU A 203 -4.08 0.47 7.41
N GLY A 204 -5.35 0.15 7.17
CA GLY A 204 -5.83 -0.22 5.83
C GLY A 204 -5.59 0.91 4.83
N LEU A 205 -5.91 2.14 5.22
CA LEU A 205 -5.66 3.33 4.39
C LEU A 205 -4.16 3.51 4.12
N LEU A 206 -3.32 3.41 5.15
CA LEU A 206 -1.86 3.54 5.01
C LEU A 206 -1.25 2.47 4.08
N THR A 207 -1.74 1.24 4.18
CA THR A 207 -1.34 0.11 3.34
C THR A 207 -1.61 0.43 1.87
N TRP A 208 -2.87 0.76 1.54
CA TRP A 208 -3.25 1.06 0.16
C TRP A 208 -2.62 2.36 -0.34
N ALA A 209 -2.43 3.36 0.53
CA ALA A 209 -1.71 4.59 0.19
C ALA A 209 -0.27 4.32 -0.25
N THR A 210 0.40 3.42 0.45
CA THR A 210 1.77 2.99 0.15
C THR A 210 1.81 2.19 -1.16
N LEU A 211 0.89 1.22 -1.33
CA LEU A 211 0.82 0.41 -2.55
C LEU A 211 0.48 1.25 -3.79
N VAL A 212 -0.41 2.23 -3.69
CA VAL A 212 -0.68 3.17 -4.79
C VAL A 212 0.60 3.92 -5.19
N ARG A 213 1.42 4.38 -4.23
CA ARG A 213 2.70 5.04 -4.55
C ARG A 213 3.67 4.10 -5.25
N LEU A 214 3.87 2.90 -4.71
CA LEU A 214 4.78 1.91 -5.28
C LEU A 214 4.35 1.49 -6.70
N THR A 215 3.05 1.23 -6.90
CA THR A 215 2.52 0.80 -8.20
C THR A 215 2.49 1.91 -9.26
N THR A 216 2.88 3.14 -8.93
CA THR A 216 3.14 4.14 -9.98
C THR A 216 4.44 3.90 -10.74
N TYR A 217 5.33 3.05 -10.21
CA TYR A 217 6.60 2.69 -10.84
C TYR A 217 6.40 1.45 -11.70
N ARG A 218 6.73 1.56 -12.99
CA ARG A 218 6.69 0.44 -13.94
C ARG A 218 7.41 -0.80 -13.43
N GLU A 219 8.63 -0.66 -12.94
CA GLU A 219 9.46 -1.80 -12.52
C GLU A 219 8.85 -2.53 -11.32
N VAL A 220 8.16 -1.81 -10.42
CA VAL A 220 7.38 -2.43 -9.35
C VAL A 220 6.28 -3.30 -9.94
N CYS A 221 5.47 -2.78 -10.86
CA CYS A 221 4.38 -3.54 -11.47
C CYS A 221 4.86 -4.77 -12.23
N ILE A 222 6.03 -4.70 -12.89
CA ILE A 222 6.65 -5.85 -13.56
C ILE A 222 7.12 -6.87 -12.52
N GLY A 223 7.76 -6.42 -11.43
CA GLY A 223 8.21 -7.29 -10.34
C GLY A 223 7.08 -8.08 -9.67
N LEU A 224 5.85 -7.54 -9.68
CA LEU A 224 4.67 -8.23 -9.15
C LEU A 224 4.20 -9.43 -9.98
N ASN A 225 4.72 -9.65 -11.19
CA ASN A 225 4.43 -10.87 -11.96
C ASN A 225 5.18 -12.11 -11.44
N ALA A 226 6.07 -11.97 -10.46
CA ALA A 226 6.70 -13.12 -9.83
C ALA A 226 5.66 -14.03 -9.16
N ASP A 227 5.90 -15.34 -9.22
CA ASP A 227 5.06 -16.35 -8.60
C ASP A 227 4.99 -16.11 -7.08
N PHE A 228 3.77 -16.20 -6.53
CA PHE A 228 3.57 -16.07 -5.10
C PHE A 228 3.73 -17.43 -4.42
N GLU A 229 4.79 -17.56 -3.62
CA GLU A 229 5.09 -18.79 -2.85
C GLU A 229 4.77 -18.66 -1.34
N GLY A 230 4.35 -17.47 -0.89
CA GLY A 230 4.04 -17.19 0.50
C GLY A 230 2.63 -17.61 0.92
N ASP A 231 2.29 -17.32 2.18
CA ASP A 231 0.94 -17.51 2.72
C ASP A 231 0.15 -16.22 2.60
N ALA A 232 -1.03 -16.25 1.99
CA ALA A 232 -1.87 -15.07 1.88
C ALA A 232 -2.27 -14.52 3.28
N PRO A 233 -2.52 -13.20 3.42
CA PRO A 233 -3.14 -12.65 4.62
C PRO A 233 -4.41 -13.42 4.98
N ASN A 234 -4.69 -13.60 6.28
CA ASN A 234 -5.71 -14.53 6.79
C ASN A 234 -7.13 -14.29 6.24
N ASP A 235 -7.37 -13.09 5.75
CA ASP A 235 -8.63 -12.60 5.25
C ASP A 235 -8.76 -12.75 3.73
N VAL A 236 -7.66 -13.05 3.03
CA VAL A 236 -7.60 -13.41 1.62
C VAL A 236 -7.71 -14.94 1.47
N GLN A 237 -8.45 -15.38 0.46
CA GLN A 237 -8.61 -16.81 0.18
C GLN A 237 -7.35 -17.36 -0.51
N ASP A 238 -6.96 -18.58 -0.18
CA ASP A 238 -5.90 -19.32 -0.88
C ASP A 238 -6.09 -19.32 -2.40
N PHE A 239 -4.99 -19.09 -3.11
CA PHE A 239 -4.94 -19.03 -4.56
C PHE A 239 -3.59 -19.55 -5.06
N SER A 240 -3.49 -19.78 -6.36
CA SER A 240 -2.24 -20.07 -7.06
C SER A 240 -2.13 -19.05 -8.19
N GLY A 241 -1.09 -18.23 -8.14
CA GLY A 241 -0.92 -17.08 -9.02
C GLY A 241 0.30 -16.25 -8.61
N SER A 242 0.35 -15.02 -9.12
CA SER A 242 1.46 -14.10 -8.92
C SER A 242 1.27 -13.21 -7.68
N LEU A 243 2.29 -12.42 -7.34
CA LEU A 243 2.14 -11.32 -6.37
C LEU A 243 1.12 -10.26 -6.82
N ALA A 244 0.93 -10.07 -8.13
CA ALA A 244 -0.13 -9.22 -8.67
C ALA A 244 -1.52 -9.76 -8.30
N ASP A 245 -1.69 -11.09 -8.28
CA ASP A 245 -2.91 -11.72 -7.77
C ASP A 245 -3.11 -11.47 -6.27
N LEU A 246 -2.04 -11.55 -5.46
CA LEU A 246 -2.11 -11.24 -4.04
C LEU A 246 -2.65 -9.82 -3.80
N VAL A 247 -2.05 -8.83 -4.48
CA VAL A 247 -2.46 -7.42 -4.40
C VAL A 247 -3.90 -7.25 -4.87
N ALA A 248 -4.27 -7.85 -6.00
CA ALA A 248 -5.61 -7.73 -6.57
C ALA A 248 -6.69 -8.38 -5.67
N LEU A 249 -6.43 -9.57 -5.13
CA LEU A 249 -7.36 -10.27 -4.25
C LEU A 249 -7.55 -9.52 -2.93
N ALA A 250 -6.47 -9.04 -2.31
CA ALA A 250 -6.54 -8.21 -1.11
C ALA A 250 -7.34 -6.91 -1.37
N ALA A 251 -7.08 -6.25 -2.50
CA ALA A 251 -7.79 -5.03 -2.89
C ALA A 251 -9.29 -5.28 -3.07
N LEU A 252 -9.66 -6.27 -3.89
CA LEU A 252 -11.05 -6.60 -4.21
C LEU A 252 -11.83 -7.08 -2.97
N LYS A 253 -11.14 -7.72 -2.02
CA LYS A 253 -11.69 -8.07 -0.72
C LYS A 253 -12.01 -6.82 0.11
N HIS A 254 -11.03 -5.93 0.31
CA HIS A 254 -11.26 -4.65 1.03
C HIS A 254 -12.39 -3.84 0.38
N VAL A 255 -12.41 -3.76 -0.95
CA VAL A 255 -13.50 -3.11 -1.69
C VAL A 255 -14.86 -3.73 -1.36
N SER A 256 -14.92 -5.07 -1.29
CA SER A 256 -16.16 -5.79 -0.98
C SER A 256 -16.65 -5.54 0.46
N ASP A 257 -15.74 -5.51 1.42
CA ASP A 257 -16.04 -5.33 2.84
C ASP A 257 -16.51 -3.90 3.14
N TYR A 258 -15.85 -2.91 2.53
CA TYR A 258 -16.14 -1.49 2.76
C TYR A 258 -17.24 -0.91 1.86
N PHE A 259 -17.67 -1.64 0.83
CA PHE A 259 -18.64 -1.15 -0.16
C PHE A 259 -19.91 -0.53 0.44
N ALA A 260 -20.46 -1.13 1.51
CA ALA A 260 -21.72 -0.69 2.11
C ALA A 260 -21.57 0.59 2.95
N THR A 261 -20.40 0.78 3.55
CA THR A 261 -20.12 1.79 4.57
C THR A 261 -19.29 2.95 4.03
N ALA A 262 -18.60 2.78 2.90
CA ALA A 262 -17.85 3.80 2.16
C ALA A 262 -18.68 4.99 1.65
N ARG A 263 -20.01 4.94 1.80
CA ARG A 263 -20.88 6.09 1.53
C ARG A 263 -20.94 7.10 2.68
N VAL A 264 -20.65 6.65 3.90
CA VAL A 264 -20.79 7.46 5.12
C VAL A 264 -19.44 7.63 5.81
N ASN A 265 -18.56 6.63 5.74
CA ASN A 265 -17.21 6.69 6.29
C ASN A 265 -16.20 7.11 5.19
N SER A 266 -15.52 8.24 5.41
CA SER A 266 -14.49 8.75 4.49
C SER A 266 -13.27 7.85 4.41
N PHE A 267 -12.87 7.19 5.51
CA PHE A 267 -11.76 6.23 5.50
C PHE A 267 -12.06 5.05 4.59
N HIS A 268 -13.23 4.44 4.76
CA HIS A 268 -13.68 3.34 3.91
C HIS A 268 -13.73 3.74 2.43
N ARG A 269 -14.20 4.96 2.13
CA ARG A 269 -14.20 5.49 0.76
C ARG A 269 -12.78 5.57 0.20
N CYS A 270 -11.84 6.13 0.96
CA CYS A 270 -10.45 6.29 0.53
C CYS A 270 -9.76 4.93 0.38
N ILE A 271 -10.03 3.96 1.26
CA ILE A 271 -9.52 2.60 1.12
C ILE A 271 -10.00 1.97 -0.18
N VAL A 272 -11.30 2.10 -0.51
CA VAL A 272 -11.87 1.57 -1.75
C VAL A 272 -11.23 2.23 -2.97
N GLU A 273 -11.10 3.56 -2.98
CA GLU A 273 -10.50 4.31 -4.08
C GLU A 273 -9.00 4.00 -4.26
N ALA A 274 -8.24 3.93 -3.16
CA ALA A 274 -6.82 3.59 -3.19
C ALA A 274 -6.60 2.14 -3.64
N ALA A 275 -7.36 1.19 -3.12
CA ALA A 275 -7.28 -0.22 -3.51
C ALA A 275 -7.58 -0.40 -5.01
N LEU A 276 -8.66 0.20 -5.52
CA LEU A 276 -8.98 0.14 -6.94
C LEU A 276 -7.94 0.86 -7.82
N SER A 277 -7.36 1.96 -7.33
CA SER A 277 -6.27 2.64 -8.04
C SER A 277 -5.01 1.76 -8.14
N ALA A 278 -4.65 1.06 -7.07
CA ALA A 278 -3.53 0.11 -7.09
C ALA A 278 -3.79 -1.03 -8.10
N VAL A 279 -5.01 -1.59 -8.13
CA VAL A 279 -5.39 -2.62 -9.11
C VAL A 279 -5.36 -2.07 -10.54
N ALA A 280 -5.83 -0.84 -10.77
CA ALA A 280 -5.75 -0.19 -12.07
C ALA A 280 -4.30 -0.03 -12.53
N ASN A 281 -3.40 0.43 -11.66
CA ASN A 281 -1.99 0.59 -11.96
C ASN A 281 -1.32 -0.74 -12.37
N ILE A 282 -1.51 -1.81 -11.58
CA ILE A 282 -0.90 -3.11 -11.88
C ILE A 282 -1.51 -3.77 -13.12
N SER A 283 -2.78 -3.54 -13.43
CA SER A 283 -3.49 -4.20 -14.54
C SER A 283 -2.92 -3.93 -15.93
N ILE A 284 -2.06 -2.91 -16.07
CA ILE A 284 -1.31 -2.62 -17.30
C ILE A 284 -0.22 -3.67 -17.55
N PHE A 285 0.39 -4.20 -16.48
CA PHE A 285 1.54 -5.11 -16.54
C PHE A 285 1.25 -6.51 -16.03
N ALA A 286 0.15 -6.71 -15.28
CA ALA A 286 -0.20 -7.99 -14.69
C ALA A 286 -0.45 -9.05 -15.76
N GLU A 287 0.35 -10.11 -15.75
CA GLU A 287 0.25 -11.26 -16.64
C GLU A 287 -0.40 -12.45 -15.92
N ASP A 288 -1.20 -13.23 -16.66
CA ASP A 288 -1.81 -14.49 -16.21
C ASP A 288 -2.55 -14.43 -14.86
N LEU A 289 -3.35 -13.38 -14.65
CA LEU A 289 -4.16 -13.24 -13.44
C LEU A 289 -5.06 -14.47 -13.24
N CYS A 290 -4.98 -15.05 -12.05
CA CYS A 290 -5.60 -16.32 -11.74
C CYS A 290 -7.15 -16.23 -11.77
N ILE A 291 -7.79 -17.40 -11.88
CA ILE A 291 -9.26 -17.49 -11.91
C ILE A 291 -9.94 -16.89 -10.67
N HIS A 292 -9.30 -16.95 -9.50
CA HIS A 292 -9.82 -16.38 -8.27
C HIS A 292 -9.90 -14.85 -8.36
N THR A 293 -8.83 -14.22 -8.86
CA THR A 293 -8.78 -12.77 -9.11
C THR A 293 -9.87 -12.34 -10.09
N SER A 294 -9.98 -13.03 -11.23
CA SER A 294 -11.03 -12.76 -12.22
C SER A 294 -12.44 -12.89 -11.63
N THR A 295 -12.69 -13.96 -10.86
CA THR A 295 -14.01 -14.20 -10.25
C THR A 295 -14.39 -13.12 -9.25
N ARG A 296 -13.45 -12.72 -8.38
CA ARG A 296 -13.66 -11.64 -7.40
C ARG A 296 -13.84 -10.29 -8.09
N PHE A 297 -13.05 -10.02 -9.12
CA PHE A 297 -13.15 -8.80 -9.92
C PHE A 297 -14.56 -8.64 -10.50
N PHE A 298 -15.08 -9.68 -11.15
CA PHE A 298 -16.43 -9.62 -11.71
C PHE A 298 -17.54 -9.55 -10.65
N ALA A 299 -17.35 -10.15 -9.47
CA ALA A 299 -18.31 -10.01 -8.38
C ALA A 299 -18.42 -8.54 -7.92
N VAL A 300 -17.29 -7.84 -7.79
CA VAL A 300 -17.26 -6.40 -7.48
C VAL A 300 -17.86 -5.58 -8.62
N PHE A 301 -17.48 -5.86 -9.87
CA PHE A 301 -18.03 -5.19 -11.05
C PHE A 301 -19.55 -5.28 -11.15
N GLU A 302 -20.11 -6.49 -10.99
CA GLU A 302 -21.56 -6.68 -11.02
C GLU A 302 -22.26 -5.94 -9.89
N ARG A 303 -21.65 -5.86 -8.70
CA ARG A 303 -22.18 -5.10 -7.56
C ARG A 303 -22.21 -3.60 -7.85
N CYS A 304 -21.13 -3.05 -8.42
CA CYS A 304 -21.07 -1.65 -8.87
C CYS A 304 -22.11 -1.37 -9.98
N ALA A 305 -22.17 -2.24 -11.00
CA ALA A 305 -23.11 -2.10 -12.10
C ALA A 305 -24.58 -2.15 -11.66
N LYS A 306 -24.92 -3.00 -10.67
CA LYS A 306 -26.25 -3.04 -10.06
C LYS A 306 -26.57 -1.75 -9.30
N SER A 307 -25.59 -1.10 -8.66
CA SER A 307 -25.80 0.18 -7.96
C SER A 307 -26.20 1.31 -8.92
N VAL A 308 -25.64 1.34 -10.14
CA VAL A 308 -25.99 2.32 -11.18
C VAL A 308 -27.47 2.25 -11.54
N LYS A 309 -28.04 1.05 -11.58
CA LYS A 309 -29.45 0.79 -11.96
C LYS A 309 -30.46 1.20 -10.88
N SER A 310 -30.01 1.46 -9.65
CA SER A 310 -30.91 1.73 -8.53
C SER A 310 -31.49 3.15 -8.61
N ARG A 311 -32.73 3.26 -9.12
CA ARG A 311 -33.52 4.51 -9.18
C ARG A 311 -33.77 5.15 -7.80
N ARG A 312 -33.65 4.39 -6.70
CA ARG A 312 -33.94 4.83 -5.32
C ARG A 312 -32.82 5.65 -4.66
N GLY A 313 -32.00 6.35 -5.44
CA GLY A 313 -30.97 7.26 -4.91
C GLY A 313 -29.75 6.57 -4.28
N SER A 314 -29.58 5.26 -4.44
CA SER A 314 -28.36 4.53 -4.01
C SER A 314 -27.37 4.38 -5.16
N ARG A 315 -26.85 5.52 -5.66
CA ARG A 315 -25.75 5.57 -6.63
C ARG A 315 -24.37 5.37 -5.98
N GLY A 316 -24.30 4.84 -4.76
CA GLY A 316 -23.08 4.80 -3.95
C GLY A 316 -21.93 4.04 -4.63
N GLY A 317 -22.22 2.88 -5.24
CA GLY A 317 -21.22 2.08 -5.95
C GLY A 317 -20.93 2.53 -7.39
N ALA A 318 -21.75 3.42 -7.95
CA ALA A 318 -21.58 3.90 -9.32
C ALA A 318 -20.27 4.68 -9.49
N VAL A 319 -19.81 5.35 -8.42
CA VAL A 319 -18.59 6.18 -8.42
C VAL A 319 -17.31 5.35 -8.63
N TRP A 320 -17.34 4.06 -8.32
CA TRP A 320 -16.18 3.16 -8.47
C TRP A 320 -16.20 2.35 -9.77
N LEU A 321 -17.30 2.41 -10.53
CA LEU A 321 -17.40 1.72 -11.82
C LEU A 321 -16.32 2.16 -12.83
N PRO A 322 -15.93 3.46 -12.92
CA PRO A 322 -14.87 3.89 -13.82
C PRO A 322 -13.54 3.16 -13.61
N TYR A 323 -13.09 2.96 -12.37
CA TYR A 323 -11.87 2.20 -12.07
C TYR A 323 -11.93 0.76 -12.59
N LEU A 324 -13.07 0.08 -12.43
CA LEU A 324 -13.24 -1.29 -12.88
C LEU A 324 -13.27 -1.39 -14.41
N LEU A 325 -13.89 -0.43 -15.08
CA LEU A 325 -13.87 -0.34 -16.54
C LEU A 325 -12.46 -0.03 -17.05
N GLU A 326 -11.72 0.84 -16.37
CA GLU A 326 -10.34 1.16 -16.67
C GLU A 326 -9.41 -0.07 -16.55
N ILE A 327 -9.55 -0.87 -15.49
CA ILE A 327 -8.86 -2.16 -15.34
C ILE A 327 -9.14 -3.07 -16.55
N MET A 328 -10.40 -3.20 -16.98
CA MET A 328 -10.75 -4.01 -18.16
C MET A 328 -10.10 -3.46 -19.43
N VAL A 329 -10.10 -2.14 -19.61
CA VAL A 329 -9.46 -1.49 -20.75
C VAL A 329 -7.97 -1.80 -20.76
N TYR A 330 -7.28 -1.69 -19.63
CA TYR A 330 -5.84 -1.99 -19.54
C TYR A 330 -5.53 -3.47 -19.80
N VAL A 331 -6.30 -4.38 -19.22
CA VAL A 331 -6.14 -5.81 -19.48
C VAL A 331 -6.35 -6.11 -20.97
N VAL A 332 -7.39 -5.57 -21.61
CA VAL A 332 -7.63 -5.80 -23.04
C VAL A 332 -6.59 -5.12 -23.93
N GLN A 333 -6.13 -3.93 -23.56
CA GLN A 333 -5.21 -3.14 -24.37
C GLN A 333 -3.78 -3.69 -24.31
N TYR A 334 -3.31 -4.10 -23.13
CA TYR A 334 -1.91 -4.43 -22.89
C TYR A 334 -1.68 -5.92 -22.63
N GLN A 335 -2.62 -6.62 -21.99
CA GLN A 335 -2.42 -7.97 -21.45
C GLN A 335 -3.50 -8.98 -21.88
N TYR A 336 -4.04 -8.81 -23.09
CA TYR A 336 -5.16 -9.62 -23.57
C TYR A 336 -4.80 -11.11 -23.75
N ALA A 337 -3.61 -11.38 -24.30
CA ALA A 337 -3.18 -12.73 -24.63
C ALA A 337 -2.97 -13.60 -23.38
N THR A 338 -2.50 -12.99 -22.30
CA THR A 338 -2.19 -13.64 -21.02
C THR A 338 -3.43 -13.72 -20.13
N ASN A 339 -4.24 -12.66 -20.03
CA ASN A 339 -5.40 -12.62 -19.12
C ASN A 339 -6.71 -13.17 -19.73
N GLN A 340 -6.69 -14.44 -20.13
CA GLN A 340 -7.85 -15.08 -20.78
C GLN A 340 -9.09 -15.16 -19.87
N HIS A 341 -8.91 -15.34 -18.56
CA HIS A 341 -10.01 -15.42 -17.61
C HIS A 341 -10.81 -14.11 -17.53
N ILE A 342 -10.13 -12.97 -17.56
CA ILE A 342 -10.79 -11.66 -17.56
C ILE A 342 -11.45 -11.41 -18.91
N ALA A 343 -10.75 -11.65 -20.02
CA ALA A 343 -11.29 -11.49 -21.36
C ALA A 343 -12.57 -12.33 -21.57
N TYR A 344 -12.53 -13.61 -21.21
CA TYR A 344 -13.70 -14.49 -21.29
C TYR A 344 -14.83 -14.02 -20.37
N GLY A 345 -14.50 -13.60 -19.14
CA GLY A 345 -15.46 -13.07 -18.19
C GLY A 345 -16.17 -11.81 -18.67
N MET A 346 -15.54 -10.99 -19.52
CA MET A 346 -16.19 -9.84 -20.17
C MET A 346 -17.19 -10.32 -21.23
N VAL A 347 -16.81 -11.27 -22.08
CA VAL A 347 -17.66 -11.80 -23.15
C VAL A 347 -18.93 -12.44 -22.58
N THR A 348 -18.83 -13.23 -21.51
CA THR A 348 -19.98 -13.85 -20.85
C THR A 348 -20.95 -12.83 -20.23
N ARG A 349 -20.48 -11.60 -19.99
CA ARG A 349 -21.25 -10.49 -19.41
C ARG A 349 -21.66 -9.43 -20.43
N MET A 350 -21.63 -9.74 -21.73
CA MET A 350 -22.00 -8.79 -22.79
C MET A 350 -23.39 -8.15 -22.59
N ALA A 351 -24.36 -8.89 -22.04
CA ALA A 351 -25.68 -8.35 -21.72
C ALA A 351 -25.61 -7.20 -20.70
N LEU A 352 -24.80 -7.35 -19.64
CA LEU A 352 -24.61 -6.33 -18.62
C LEU A 352 -23.96 -5.06 -19.20
N PHE A 353 -23.00 -5.20 -20.12
CA PHE A 353 -22.39 -4.04 -20.79
C PHE A 353 -23.39 -3.29 -21.68
N LYS A 354 -24.22 -4.02 -22.46
CA LYS A 354 -25.28 -3.40 -23.26
C LYS A 354 -26.26 -2.63 -22.38
N GLU A 355 -26.64 -3.19 -21.25
CA GLU A 355 -27.49 -2.49 -20.28
C GLU A 355 -26.81 -1.24 -19.71
N LEU A 356 -25.54 -1.30 -19.31
CA LEU A 356 -24.80 -0.12 -18.84
C LEU A 356 -24.71 0.97 -19.91
N GLN A 357 -24.52 0.59 -21.18
CA GLN A 357 -24.53 1.51 -22.30
C GLN A 357 -25.88 2.23 -22.44
N THR A 358 -27.01 1.51 -22.26
CA THR A 358 -28.33 2.15 -22.29
C THR A 358 -28.50 3.17 -21.17
N VAL A 359 -28.06 2.85 -19.95
CA VAL A 359 -28.14 3.77 -18.81
C VAL A 359 -27.23 4.99 -18.99
N ALA A 360 -26.05 4.81 -19.59
CA ALA A 360 -25.13 5.91 -19.90
C ALA A 360 -25.64 6.82 -21.04
N ALA A 361 -26.49 6.29 -21.93
CA ALA A 361 -27.09 7.04 -23.02
C ALA A 361 -28.40 7.77 -22.63
N GLU A 362 -28.96 7.48 -21.44
CA GLU A 362 -30.06 8.27 -20.88
C GLU A 362 -29.53 9.65 -20.45
N PRO A 363 -30.17 10.75 -20.89
CA PRO A 363 -29.68 12.13 -20.69
C PRO A 363 -29.69 12.61 -19.23
#